data_AF-L9XIN3-F1
#
_entry.id   AF-L9XIN3-F1
#
_cell.length_a   1.000
_cell.length_b   1.000
_cell.length_c   1.000
_cell.angle_alpha   90.00
_cell.angle_beta   90.00
_cell.angle_gamma   90.00
#
_symmetry.space_group_name_H-M   'P 1'
#
loop_
_entity.id
_entity.type
_entity.pdbx_description
1 polymer ?
#
loop_
_entity_poly.entity_id
_entity_poly.type
_entity_poly.pdbx_seq_one_letter_code
_entity_poly.pdbx_strand_id
1 'polypeptide(L)' 'MERFVGLIVAGGLALIAGLWLLALLEAGAVGWVLGLALTILGTGALGVGIASELELEPGR' A
#
# COMPACT_ATOMS: atom_id res chain seq x y z
N MET A 1 -0.09 -3.87 -17.97
CA MET A 1 0.02 -4.97 -16.99
C MET A 1 1.18 -4.85 -15.99
N GLU A 2 2.44 -4.77 -16.40
CA GLU A 2 3.58 -4.89 -15.44
C GLU A 2 3.59 -3.81 -14.35
N ARG A 3 3.26 -2.55 -14.69
CA ARG A 3 3.19 -1.46 -13.72
C ARG A 3 2.02 -1.61 -12.73
N PHE A 4 0.85 -2.06 -13.22
CA PHE A 4 -0.32 -2.34 -12.37
C PHE A 4 0.01 -3.43 -11.36
N VAL A 5 0.46 -4.60 -11.84
CA VAL A 5 0.82 -5.73 -10.98
C VAL A 5 1.93 -5.33 -9.99
N GLY A 6 2.93 -4.59 -10.44
CA GLY A 6 3.99 -4.07 -9.57
C GLY A 6 3.46 -3.18 -8.44
N LEU A 7 2.57 -2.24 -8.74
CA LEU A 7 1.95 -1.36 -7.75
C LEU A 7 1.07 -2.13 -6.77
N ILE A 8 0.30 -3.11 -7.25
CA ILE A 8 -0.55 -3.93 -6.40
C ILE A 8 0.28 -4.80 -5.45
N VAL A 9 1.29 -5.49 -5.97
CA VAL A 9 2.14 -6.37 -5.15
C VAL A 9 2.96 -5.56 -4.15
N ALA A 10 3.63 -4.49 -4.60
CA ALA A 10 4.42 -3.64 -3.70
C ALA A 10 3.52 -2.95 -2.67
N GLY A 11 2.37 -2.44 -3.08
CA GLY A 11 1.39 -1.81 -2.19
C GLY A 11 0.82 -2.78 -1.15
N GLY A 12 0.47 -3.99 -1.57
CA GLY A 12 -0.02 -5.04 -0.66
C GLY A 12 1.03 -5.48 0.35
N LEU A 13 2.28 -5.69 -0.08
CA LEU A 13 3.38 -6.04 0.83
C LEU A 13 3.66 -4.91 1.84
N ALA A 14 3.71 -3.66 1.39
CA ALA A 14 3.89 -2.51 2.26
C ALA A 14 2.74 -2.38 3.27
N LEU A 15 1.50 -2.63 2.84
CA LEU A 15 0.32 -2.58 3.71
C LEU A 15 0.38 -3.66 4.80
N ILE A 16 0.66 -4.91 4.43
CA ILE A 16 0.76 -6.02 5.39
C ILE A 16 1.87 -5.72 6.40
N ALA A 17 3.06 -5.32 5.94
CA ALA A 17 4.17 -4.97 6.82
C ALA A 17 3.82 -3.80 7.76
N GLY A 18 3.17 -2.76 7.24
CA GLY A 18 2.75 -1.60 8.02
C GLY A 18 1.75 -1.96 9.11
N LEU A 19 0.73 -2.75 8.77
CA LEU A 19 -0.28 -3.22 9.72
C LEU A 19 0.30 -4.13 10.81
N TRP A 20 1.25 -5.00 10.45
CA TRP A 20 1.96 -5.82 11.43
C TRP A 20 2.75 -4.97 12.43
N LEU A 21 3.47 -3.95 11.96
CA LEU A 21 4.20 -3.03 12.84
C LEU A 21 3.26 -2.26 13.75
N LEU A 22 2.12 -1.78 13.23
CA LEU A 22 1.09 -1.10 14.04
C LEU A 22 0.47 -2.01 15.10
N ALA A 23 0.31 -3.31 14.80
CA ALA A 23 -0.31 -4.28 15.71
C ALA A 23 0.66 -4.81 16.78
N LEU A 24 1.95 -4.94 16.44
CA LEU A 24 2.95 -5.54 17.33
C LEU A 24 3.74 -4.53 18.17
N LEU A 25 3.86 -3.28 17.71
CA LEU A 25 4.67 -2.28 18.38
C LEU A 25 3.82 -1.32 19.20
N GLU A 26 4.42 -0.79 20.26
CA GLU A 26 3.76 0.14 21.14
C GLU A 26 3.51 1.49 20.46
N ALA A 27 2.33 2.07 20.70
CA ALA A 27 1.94 3.33 20.11
C ALA A 27 2.94 4.44 20.49
N GLY A 28 3.42 5.18 19.50
CA GLY A 28 4.43 6.23 19.67
C GLY A 28 5.89 5.76 19.57
N ALA A 29 6.15 4.44 19.52
CA ALA A 29 7.48 3.94 19.18
C ALA A 29 7.83 4.27 17.72
N VAL A 30 9.12 4.49 17.44
CA VAL A 30 9.60 4.80 16.07
C VAL A 30 9.12 3.76 15.06
N GLY A 31 9.18 2.47 15.41
CA GLY A 31 8.70 1.40 14.52
C GLY A 31 7.18 1.42 14.28
N TRP A 32 6.39 1.88 15.25
CA TRP A 32 4.95 2.07 15.07
C TRP A 32 4.65 3.21 14.07
N VAL A 33 5.39 4.32 14.16
CA VAL A 33 5.28 5.44 13.21
C VAL A 33 5.69 4.99 11.79
N LEU A 34 6.73 4.18 11.66
CA LEU A 34 7.10 3.57 10.38
C LEU A 34 5.99 2.65 9.85
N GLY A 35 5.33 1.89 10.74
CA GLY A 35 4.17 1.08 10.39
C GLY A 35 3.00 1.91 9.84
N LEU A 36 2.73 3.06 10.47
CA LEU A 36 1.71 4.01 9.99
C LEU A 36 2.05 4.54 8.59
N ALA A 37 3.30 4.99 8.38
CA ALA A 37 3.75 5.50 7.10
C ALA A 37 3.66 4.43 5.99
N LEU A 38 4.07 3.19 6.28
CA LEU A 38 3.96 2.06 5.34
C LEU A 38 2.51 1.73 5.01
N THR A 39 1.60 1.81 5.99
CA THR A 39 0.18 1.54 5.78
C THR A 39 -0.44 2.58 4.83
N ILE A 40 -0.12 3.85 5.03
CA ILE A 40 -0.56 4.94 4.14
C ILE A 40 0.02 4.75 2.73
N LEU A 41 1.32 4.46 2.63
CA LEU A 41 1.99 4.24 1.35
C LEU A 41 1.41 3.04 0.60
N GLY A 42 1.22 1.91 1.28
CA GLY A 42 0.64 0.69 0.71
C GLY A 42 -0.78 0.92 0.20
N THR A 43 -1.59 1.63 0.97
CA THR A 43 -2.95 2.02 0.58
C THR A 43 -2.94 2.92 -0.67
N GLY A 44 -2.06 3.93 -0.69
CA GLY A 44 -1.90 4.81 -1.84
C GLY A 44 -1.44 4.09 -3.09
N ALA A 45 -0.45 3.19 -2.99
CA ALA A 45 0.04 2.40 -4.11
C ALA A 45 -1.04 1.48 -4.69
N LEU A 46 -1.85 0.84 -3.83
CA LEU A 46 -3.01 0.06 -4.26
C LEU A 46 -4.03 0.93 -5.00
N GLY A 47 -4.38 2.10 -4.44
CA GLY A 47 -5.31 3.03 -5.06
C GLY A 47 -4.84 3.53 -6.42
N VAL A 48 -3.56 3.92 -6.55
CA VAL A 48 -2.96 4.37 -7.82
C VAL A 48 -2.88 3.22 -8.83
N GLY A 49 -2.57 2.01 -8.38
CA GLY A 49 -2.59 0.82 -9.23
C GLY A 49 -3.97 0.59 -9.83
N ILE A 50 -5.00 0.53 -8.97
CA ILE A 50 -6.39 0.33 -9.40
C ILE A 50 -6.85 1.45 -10.33
N ALA A 51 -6.61 2.72 -9.97
CA ALA A 51 -6.99 3.85 -10.80
C ALA A 51 -6.29 3.84 -12.16
N SER A 52 -5.01 3.49 -12.21
CA SER A 52 -4.26 3.37 -13.47
C SER A 52 -4.88 2.32 -14.40
N GLU A 53 -5.40 1.22 -13.87
CA GLU A 53 -6.04 0.18 -14.71
C GLU A 53 -7.41 0.67 -15.22
N LEU A 54 -8.20 1.33 -14.36
CA LEU A 54 -9.48 1.92 -14.75
C LEU A 54 -9.34 3.03 -15.82
N GLU A 55 -8.28 3.84 -15.74
CA GLU A 55 -7.94 4.86 -16.74
C GLU A 55 -7.40 4.29 -18.05
N LEU A 56 -6.86 3.07 -18.04
CA LEU A 56 -6.45 2.35 -19.24
C LEU A 56 -7.60 1.56 -19.87
N GLU A 57 -8.65 1.28 -19.09
CA GLU A 57 -9.90 0.64 -19.51
C GLU A 57 -11.14 1.59 -19.50
N PRO A 58 -11.07 2.84 -20.00
CA PRO A 58 -12.24 3.71 -20.06
C PRO A 58 -13.06 3.31 -21.29
N GLY A 59 -14.06 2.46 -21.07
CA GLY A 59 -15.10 2.15 -22.04
C GLY A 59 -14.80 0.94 -22.92
N ARG A 60 -15.18 -0.24 -22.42
CA ARG A 60 -15.77 -1.29 -23.25
C ARG A 60 -17.00 -1.86 -22.55
#